data_AF-A0A970X6D8-F1
#
_entry.id   AF-A0A970X6D8-F1
#
_cell.length_a   1.000
_cell.length_b   1.000
_cell.length_c   1.000
_cell.angle_alpha   90.00
_cell.angle_beta   90.00
_cell.angle_gamma   90.00
#
_symmetry.space_group_name_H-M   'P 1'
#
loop_
_entity.id
_entity.type
_entity.pdbx_description
1 polymer ?
#
loop_
_entity_poly.entity_id
_entity_poly.type
_entity_poly.pdbx_seq_one_letter_code
_entity_poly.pdbx_strand_id
1 'polypeptide(L)'
;MPKWGDMPDMASIIVRRCVGNLSKERACCSKCHRTPLVGERLHETDGGRQLCELCVLDLPADRHVVSVRRMHASERHLAVERRAAA
;
A
#
# COMPACT_ATOMS: atom_id res chain seq x y z
N MET A 1 6.32 38.06 -4.17
CA MET A 1 4.91 37.80 -3.87
C MET A 1 4.38 36.79 -4.88
N PRO A 2 3.72 35.68 -4.47
CA PRO A 2 3.17 34.72 -5.41
C PRO A 2 2.09 35.40 -6.27
N LYS A 3 2.06 35.07 -7.57
CA LYS A 3 1.14 35.72 -8.52
C LYS A 3 -0.26 35.11 -8.34
N TRP A 4 -1.30 35.84 -8.72
CA TRP A 4 -2.72 35.44 -8.55
C TRP A 4 -3.10 34.11 -9.26
N GLY A 5 -2.20 33.52 -10.07
CA GLY A 5 -2.33 32.19 -10.67
C GLY A 5 -1.42 31.10 -10.08
N ASP A 6 -0.61 31.41 -9.05
CA ASP A 6 0.24 30.44 -8.34
C ASP A 6 -0.51 29.74 -7.18
N MET A 7 -1.68 30.25 -6.80
CA MET A 7 -2.50 29.61 -5.78
C MET A 7 -3.15 28.36 -6.40
N PRO A 8 -2.91 27.17 -5.83
CA PRO A 8 -3.55 25.96 -6.35
C PRO A 8 -5.06 26.14 -6.26
N ASP A 9 -5.73 25.95 -7.39
CA ASP A 9 -7.19 26.00 -7.46
C ASP A 9 -7.80 25.05 -6.40
N MET A 10 -8.97 25.41 -5.88
CA MET A 10 -9.63 24.65 -4.82
C MET A 10 -9.81 23.18 -5.19
N ALA A 11 -10.13 22.87 -6.46
CA ALA A 11 -10.20 21.49 -6.93
C ALA A 11 -8.86 20.76 -6.77
N SER A 12 -7.74 21.44 -7.05
CA SER A 12 -6.39 20.88 -6.91
C SER A 12 -6.04 20.61 -5.44
N ILE A 13 -6.44 21.49 -4.52
CA ILE A 13 -6.24 21.30 -3.08
C ILE A 13 -7.04 20.09 -2.60
N ILE A 14 -8.30 19.97 -3.00
CA ILE A 14 -9.17 18.86 -2.63
C ILE A 14 -8.60 17.54 -3.18
N VAL A 15 -8.25 17.48 -4.46
CA VAL A 15 -7.67 16.27 -5.08
C VAL A 15 -6.40 15.85 -4.36
N ARG A 16 -5.46 16.76 -4.09
CA ARG A 16 -4.23 16.43 -3.36
C ARG A 16 -4.50 15.89 -1.96
N ARG A 17 -5.47 16.48 -1.24
CA ARG A 17 -5.85 16.02 0.10
C ARG A 17 -6.49 14.63 0.06
N CYS A 18 -7.40 14.40 -0.88
CA CYS A 18 -8.06 13.10 -1.05
C CYS A 18 -7.07 12.00 -1.45
N VAL A 19 -6.24 12.24 -2.46
CA VAL A 19 -5.22 11.28 -2.92
C VAL A 19 -4.15 11.03 -1.85
N GLY A 20 -3.73 12.09 -1.15
CA GLY A 20 -2.77 11.98 -0.05
C GLY A 20 -3.30 11.15 1.12
N ASN A 21 -4.59 11.29 1.47
CA ASN A 21 -5.23 10.46 2.49
C ASN A 21 -5.31 8.99 2.07
N LEU A 22 -5.73 8.70 0.84
CA LEU A 22 -5.74 7.32 0.29
C LEU A 22 -4.33 6.70 0.27
N SER A 23 -3.30 7.52 0.06
CA SER A 23 -1.91 7.07 0.05
C SER A 23 -1.39 6.69 1.44
N LYS A 24 -1.94 7.26 2.53
CA LYS A 24 -1.56 6.93 3.92
C LYS A 24 -2.06 5.54 4.34
N GLU A 25 -3.17 5.11 3.77
CA GLU A 25 -3.75 3.77 4.01
C GLU A 25 -3.14 2.72 3.06
N ARG A 26 -2.29 3.14 2.11
CA ARG A 26 -1.69 2.27 1.11
C ARG A 26 -0.55 1.45 1.71
N ALA A 27 -0.65 0.13 1.55
CA ALA A 27 0.45 -0.76 1.91
C ALA A 27 1.69 -0.46 1.04
N CYS A 28 2.81 -0.17 1.69
CA CYS A 28 4.08 0.12 1.03
C CYS A 28 5.21 -0.65 1.71
N CYS A 29 6.17 -1.13 0.93
CA CYS A 29 7.33 -1.81 1.49
C CYS A 29 8.22 -0.82 2.26
N SER A 30 8.55 -1.12 3.51
CA SER A 30 9.45 -0.31 4.34
C SER A 30 10.93 -0.33 3.92
N LYS A 31 11.30 -1.10 2.88
CA LYS A 31 12.67 -1.18 2.34
C LYS A 31 12.81 -0.49 0.98
N CYS A 32 12.04 -0.93 -0.01
CA CYS A 32 12.12 -0.39 -1.38
C CYS A 32 11.03 0.65 -1.70
N HIS A 33 10.13 0.95 -0.76
CA HIS A 33 9.04 1.92 -0.89
C HIS A 33 8.02 1.65 -2.01
N ARG A 34 8.15 0.54 -2.75
CA ARG A 34 7.15 0.15 -3.75
C ARG A 34 5.81 -0.15 -3.09
N THR A 35 4.72 0.19 -3.77
CA THR A 35 3.39 -0.36 -3.46
C THR A 35 3.31 -1.77 -4.05
N PRO A 36 3.09 -2.83 -3.25
CA PRO A 36 2.91 -4.17 -3.78
C PRO A 36 1.64 -4.25 -4.63
N LEU A 37 1.72 -5.01 -5.73
CA LEU A 37 0.63 -5.15 -6.69
C LEU A 37 -0.43 -6.15 -6.19
N VAL A 38 -1.63 -6.08 -6.77
CA VAL A 38 -2.69 -7.08 -6.52
C VAL A 38 -2.16 -8.48 -6.78
N GLY A 39 -2.44 -9.40 -5.86
CA GLY A 39 -1.96 -10.78 -5.92
C GLY A 39 -0.58 -11.00 -5.27
N GLU A 40 0.23 -9.95 -5.12
CA GLU A 40 1.50 -10.04 -4.38
C GLU A 40 1.25 -10.18 -2.87
N ARG A 41 2.28 -10.66 -2.17
CA ARG A 41 2.28 -10.79 -0.70
C ARG A 41 3.01 -9.62 -0.03
N LEU A 42 2.42 -9.14 1.05
CA LEU A 42 3.08 -8.27 2.03
C LEU A 42 3.26 -9.03 3.34
N HIS A 43 4.47 -8.96 3.87
CA HIS A 43 4.91 -9.66 5.06
C HIS A 43 5.12 -8.65 6.18
N GLU A 44 4.58 -8.91 7.35
CA GLU A 44 4.88 -8.15 8.55
C GLU A 44 5.95 -8.87 9.35
N THR A 45 7.00 -8.15 9.74
CA THR A 45 8.05 -8.68 10.60
C THR A 45 7.69 -8.50 12.08
N ASP A 46 8.33 -9.26 12.97
CA ASP A 46 8.32 -9.06 14.42
C ASP A 46 8.58 -7.61 14.88
N GLY A 47 9.36 -6.84 14.11
CA GLY A 47 9.59 -5.41 14.35
C GLY A 47 8.55 -4.44 13.78
N GLY A 48 7.39 -4.91 13.33
CA GLY A 48 6.32 -4.09 12.75
C GLY A 48 6.61 -3.51 11.36
N ARG A 49 7.71 -3.90 10.70
CA ARG A 49 8.02 -3.49 9.32
C ARG A 49 7.21 -4.32 8.33
N GLN A 50 6.78 -3.67 7.25
CA GLN A 50 6.08 -4.32 6.15
C GLN A 50 7.01 -4.50 4.95
N LEU A 51 7.23 -5.74 4.51
CA LEU A 51 8.13 -6.08 3.42
C LEU A 51 7.38 -6.74 2.26
N CYS A 52 7.71 -6.33 1.03
CA CYS A 52 7.20 -7.02 -0.15
C CYS A 52 7.88 -8.38 -0.32
N GLU A 53 7.30 -9.22 -1.19
CA GLU A 53 7.78 -10.56 -1.51
C GLU A 53 9.25 -10.62 -1.97
N LEU A 54 9.79 -9.53 -2.53
CA LEU A 54 11.21 -9.45 -2.90
C LEU A 54 12.09 -9.09 -1.71
N CYS A 55 11.70 -8.08 -0.92
CA CYS A 55 12.53 -7.56 0.17
C CYS A 55 12.55 -8.47 1.39
N VAL A 56 11.57 -9.36 1.55
CA VAL A 56 11.56 -10.35 2.63
C VAL A 56 12.63 -11.43 2.43
N LEU A 57 13.11 -11.64 1.19
CA LEU A 57 14.18 -12.61 0.91
C LEU A 57 15.53 -12.19 1.52
N ASP A 58 15.72 -10.89 1.76
CA ASP A 58 16.91 -10.33 2.41
C ASP A 58 16.71 -10.12 3.92
N LEU A 59 15.71 -10.76 4.54
CA LEU A 59 15.43 -10.59 5.96
C LEU A 59 16.57 -11.20 6.80
N PRO A 60 17.17 -10.45 7.75
CA PRO A 60 18.20 -11.01 8.64
C PRO A 60 17.66 -12.18 9.45
N ALA A 61 18.51 -13.17 9.77
CA ALA A 61 18.11 -14.40 10.46
C ALA A 61 17.54 -14.19 11.89
N ASP A 62 17.84 -13.04 12.51
CA ASP A 62 17.27 -12.63 13.81
C ASP A 62 15.78 -12.21 13.70
N ARG A 63 15.34 -11.83 12.49
CA ARG A 63 14.01 -11.31 12.23
C ARG A 63 13.15 -12.35 11.56
N HIS A 64 11.85 -12.34 11.89
CA HIS A 64 10.93 -13.36 11.42
C HIS A 64 9.62 -12.72 10.97
N VAL A 65 8.95 -13.38 10.02
CA VAL A 65 7.64 -12.97 9.54
C VAL A 65 6.57 -13.42 10.54
N VAL A 66 5.78 -12.48 11.05
CA VAL A 66 4.67 -12.75 11.98
C VAL A 66 3.32 -12.84 11.27
N SER A 67 3.16 -12.17 10.14
CA SER A 67 1.93 -12.25 9.34
C SER A 67 2.20 -12.06 7.85
N VAL A 68 1.34 -12.65 7.02
CA VAL A 68 1.39 -12.51 5.55
C VAL A 68 -0.01 -12.22 5.04
N ARG A 69 -0.14 -11.15 4.25
CA ARG A 69 -1.39 -10.78 3.57
C ARG A 69 -1.18 -10.68 2.07
N ARG A 70 -2.14 -11.21 1.30
CA ARG A 70 -2.19 -10.99 -0.15
C ARG A 70 -2.85 -9.65 -0.45
N MET A 71 -2.29 -8.90 -1.38
CA MET A 71 -2.86 -7.64 -1.83
C MET A 71 -4.10 -7.88 -2.70
N HIS A 72 -5.14 -7.13 -2.39
CA HIS A 72 -6.39 -7.13 -3.14
C HIS A 72 -6.53 -5.83 -3.95
N ALA A 73 -7.33 -5.87 -5.02
CA ALA A 73 -7.55 -4.73 -5.91
C ALA A 73 -8.21 -3.52 -5.23
N SER A 74 -8.83 -3.74 -4.08
CA SER A 74 -9.39 -2.67 -3.27
C SER A 74 -8.85 -2.78 -1.84
N GLU A 75 -8.65 -1.63 -1.23
CA GLU A 75 -8.45 -1.45 0.21
C GLU A 75 -9.63 -1.98 1.04
N ARG A 76 -10.82 -2.05 0.44
CA ARG A 76 -12.01 -2.69 1.01
C ARG A 76 -12.05 -4.17 0.60
N HIS A 77 -12.35 -5.03 1.56
CA HIS A 77 -12.68 -6.42 1.25
C HIS A 77 -13.97 -6.42 0.40
N LEU A 78 -13.81 -6.70 -0.89
CA LEU A 78 -14.95 -6.95 -1.76
C LEU A 78 -15.54 -8.30 -1.36
N ALA A 79 -16.86 -8.37 -1.26
CA ALA A 79 -17.54 -9.65 -1.15
C ALA A 79 -17.28 -10.44 -2.44
N VAL A 80 -16.63 -11.61 -2.31
CA VAL A 80 -16.36 -12.49 -3.45
C VAL A 80 -17.23 -13.73 -3.33
N GLU A 81 -18.17 -13.89 -4.26
CA GLU A 81 -18.97 -15.10 -4.40
C GLU A 81 -18.19 -16.15 -5.20
N ARG A 82 -18.16 -17.41 -4.75
CA ARG A 82 -17.55 -18.50 -5.52
C ARG A 82 -18.45 -18.83 -6.70
N ARG A 83 -18.00 -18.52 -7.92
CA ARG A 83 -18.65 -19.01 -9.14
C ARG A 83 -18.32 -20.49 -9.30
N ALA A 84 -19.34 -21.35 -9.33
CA ALA A 84 -19.15 -22.77 -9.64
C ALA A 84 -18.53 -22.91 -11.04
N ALA A 85 -17.51 -23.76 -11.18
CA ALA A 85 -17.00 -24.15 -12.49
C ALA A 85 -18.07 -25.01 -13.17
N ALA A 86 -18.48 -24.59 -14.37
CA ALA A 86 -19.45 -25.31 -15.20
C ALA A 86 -18.80 -26.55 -15.84
#